data_AF-A0A0G0Z8P9-F1
#
_entry.id   AF-A0A0G0Z8P9-F1
#
_cell.length_a   1.000
_cell.length_b   1.000
_cell.length_c   1.000
_cell.angle_alpha   90.00
_cell.angle_beta   90.00
_cell.angle_gamma   90.00
#
_symmetry.space_group_name_H-M   'P 1'
#
loop_
_entity.id
_entity.type
_entity.pdbx_description
1 polymer ?
#
loop_
_entity_poly.entity_id
_entity_poly.type
_entity_poly.pdbx_seq_one_letter_code
_entity_poly.pdbx_strand_id
1 'polypeptide(L)'
;MKYYGKKIILGGILLVVLIFIGGVLVVPRNARAEENKCVIKEARFRPSGDKGSGWYTDSYRPQVRVDIWSENCIGKKIQISIRDSDDHNTLDDVFTRDSIDNMNGRPIEVPGDYFSIKLVAGEDECEMSDNPDCNYYFKIDKTSDGATEEFLSQNKEGGMLRYQCDGSILFGACDEIWGFLGIEKFTDWTTLTDDLLGTPLSGYVLLEPLGEFTSLDAEKEGLGGYLNKIFAVVIGLAGLLAVLMLVINGIQYMMTDSVFQKGEAKSGIGNALLGLFLALGAFVILNTINPDLVNLDLNPDKISIDINDMPMIVGAPGTALGDYIVGEPWTPSGITPSETDARKKLSDAGITVTSSTGATCTTVGQPGCTSAGGLPYSTIDKIIALKTKCNCPITVTGATEYWLHKTHGLGKAVVDFSVTPGLTKYIMGTETETFPADCEDYAVNKDGLNFIAKAEATPACVKWSPAPHWHIVFN
;
A
#
# COMPACT_ATOMS: atom_id res chain seq x y z
N MET A 1 43.66 -94.24 16.34
CA MET A 1 43.06 -95.13 15.32
C MET A 1 42.31 -94.26 14.31
N LYS A 2 42.57 -94.49 13.01
CA LYS A 2 41.77 -94.28 11.77
C LYS A 2 40.65 -93.21 11.78
N TYR A 3 40.74 -92.12 11.01
CA TYR A 3 40.36 -91.94 9.58
C TYR A 3 38.84 -92.01 9.26
N TYR A 4 38.31 -90.86 8.79
CA TYR A 4 37.36 -90.63 7.66
C TYR A 4 35.83 -90.75 7.78
N GLY A 5 35.15 -89.70 7.25
CA GLY A 5 33.88 -89.82 6.51
C GLY A 5 33.00 -88.55 6.56
N LYS A 6 33.07 -87.64 5.56
CA LYS A 6 32.10 -87.47 4.43
C LYS A 6 30.68 -87.07 4.91
N LYS A 7 30.00 -86.00 4.47
CA LYS A 7 30.03 -85.19 3.23
C LYS A 7 29.39 -83.82 3.48
N ILE A 8 29.91 -82.84 2.75
CA ILE A 8 29.32 -81.54 2.45
C ILE A 8 28.43 -81.72 1.19
N ILE A 9 27.49 -80.79 1.02
CA ILE A 9 26.79 -80.32 -0.21
C ILE A 9 25.44 -80.98 -0.53
N LEU A 10 24.36 -80.25 -0.21
CA LEU A 10 23.31 -79.72 -1.11
C LEU A 10 22.27 -79.05 -0.16
N GLY A 11 22.03 -77.74 -0.13
CA GLY A 11 22.10 -76.75 -1.20
C GLY A 11 20.76 -76.71 -1.94
N GLY A 12 19.73 -76.15 -1.30
CA GLY A 12 18.48 -75.76 -1.97
C GLY A 12 17.21 -76.32 -1.34
N ILE A 13 16.27 -75.41 -1.06
CA ILE A 13 14.84 -75.64 -0.84
C ILE A 13 14.48 -76.12 0.59
N LEU A 14 14.41 -75.20 1.56
CA LEU A 14 13.33 -75.09 2.57
C LEU A 14 13.63 -73.99 3.62
N LEU A 15 13.76 -72.72 3.23
CA LEU A 15 13.86 -71.61 4.19
C LEU A 15 13.10 -70.36 3.71
N VAL A 16 11.88 -70.58 3.23
CA VAL A 16 10.85 -69.56 3.09
C VAL A 16 9.60 -70.23 3.62
N VAL A 17 8.84 -69.56 4.46
CA VAL A 17 7.64 -70.05 5.18
C VAL A 17 7.96 -70.72 6.52
N LEU A 18 8.19 -69.91 7.57
CA LEU A 18 7.69 -70.07 8.95
C LEU A 18 8.32 -69.06 9.95
N ILE A 19 8.44 -67.78 9.56
CA ILE A 19 8.62 -66.67 10.50
C ILE A 19 7.53 -65.64 10.21
N PHE A 20 6.28 -66.07 10.41
CA PHE A 20 5.13 -65.20 10.60
C PHE A 20 4.52 -65.63 11.94
N ILE A 21 4.27 -64.65 12.82
CA ILE A 21 3.62 -64.75 14.14
C ILE A 21 4.58 -65.08 15.30
N GLY A 22 5.08 -64.05 15.98
CA GLY A 22 5.74 -64.18 17.28
C GLY A 22 6.98 -63.30 17.47
N GLY A 23 6.80 -61.99 17.52
CA GLY A 23 7.89 -61.05 17.82
C GLY A 23 7.32 -59.80 18.47
N VAL A 24 7.19 -59.83 19.79
CA VAL A 24 6.99 -58.64 20.62
C VAL A 24 8.19 -57.73 20.37
N LEU A 25 7.97 -56.66 19.61
CA LEU A 25 8.93 -55.60 19.42
C LEU A 25 8.95 -54.79 20.73
N VAL A 26 9.96 -55.04 21.55
CA VAL A 26 10.35 -54.10 22.60
C VAL A 26 10.87 -52.87 21.88
N VAL A 27 9.98 -51.91 21.64
CA VAL A 27 10.37 -50.56 21.23
C VAL A 27 11.12 -49.94 22.41
N PRO A 28 12.39 -49.54 22.26
CA PRO A 28 13.01 -48.68 23.26
C PRO A 28 12.20 -47.39 23.30
N ARG A 29 11.41 -47.20 24.38
CA ARG A 29 10.90 -45.88 24.77
C ARG A 29 12.11 -45.04 25.15
N ASN A 30 12.72 -44.38 24.16
CA ASN A 30 13.52 -43.16 24.29
C ASN A 30 13.95 -42.68 22.89
N ALA A 31 12.98 -42.24 22.11
CA ALA A 31 13.15 -41.08 21.25
C ALA A 31 12.09 -40.07 21.73
N ARG A 32 12.44 -39.33 22.78
CA ARG A 32 11.65 -38.16 23.21
C ARG A 32 11.76 -37.12 22.10
N ALA A 33 10.61 -36.58 21.71
CA ALA A 33 10.40 -35.58 20.68
C ALA A 33 11.41 -34.43 20.70
N GLU A 34 12.04 -34.15 19.55
CA GLU A 34 12.79 -32.91 19.30
C GLU A 34 12.36 -32.16 18.02
N GLU A 35 11.25 -32.55 17.37
CA GLU A 35 10.93 -32.09 16.01
C GLU A 35 10.05 -30.84 15.85
N ASN A 36 9.70 -30.10 16.92
CA ASN A 36 8.77 -28.94 16.82
C ASN A 36 9.36 -27.60 17.30
N LYS A 37 10.67 -27.42 17.22
CA LYS A 37 11.34 -26.16 17.60
C LYS A 37 11.16 -25.12 16.48
N CYS A 38 10.71 -23.92 16.85
CA CYS A 38 10.61 -22.80 15.90
C CYS A 38 11.99 -22.20 15.69
N VAL A 39 12.49 -22.29 14.46
CA VAL A 39 13.83 -21.86 14.09
C VAL A 39 13.75 -20.86 12.95
N ILE A 40 14.47 -19.75 13.08
CA ILE A 40 14.69 -18.81 11.96
C ILE A 40 15.86 -19.33 11.14
N LYS A 41 15.60 -19.73 9.89
CA LYS A 41 16.59 -20.32 8.98
C LYS A 41 17.44 -19.23 8.32
N GLU A 42 16.77 -18.22 7.79
CA GLU A 42 17.39 -17.12 7.07
C GLU A 42 16.55 -15.86 7.31
N ALA A 43 17.21 -14.71 7.41
CA ALA A 43 16.54 -13.43 7.38
C ALA A 43 17.49 -12.36 6.84
N ARG A 44 16.96 -11.41 6.06
CA ARG A 44 17.75 -10.35 5.42
C ARG A 44 16.93 -9.08 5.20
N PHE A 45 17.62 -7.95 5.17
CA PHE A 45 17.07 -6.70 4.67
C PHE A 45 16.89 -6.73 3.14
N ARG A 46 15.87 -6.01 2.68
CA ARG A 46 15.69 -5.63 1.28
C ARG A 46 15.20 -4.18 1.16
N PRO A 47 15.93 -3.30 0.46
CA PRO A 47 17.29 -3.52 -0.02
C PRO A 47 18.26 -3.75 1.17
N SER A 48 19.41 -4.38 0.92
CA SER A 48 20.47 -4.57 1.92
C SER A 48 21.83 -4.08 1.42
N GLY A 49 22.80 -4.05 2.31
CA GLY A 49 24.12 -3.50 2.06
C GLY A 49 24.14 -1.98 2.10
N ASP A 50 25.21 -1.41 1.56
CA ASP A 50 25.39 0.04 1.48
C ASP A 50 24.56 0.63 0.32
N LYS A 51 23.84 1.70 0.60
CA LYS A 51 23.03 2.44 -0.37
C LYS A 51 23.70 3.73 -0.85
N GLY A 52 24.75 4.20 -0.17
CA GLY A 52 25.41 5.46 -0.47
C GLY A 52 24.55 6.69 -0.13
N SER A 53 25.04 7.86 -0.57
CA SER A 53 24.34 9.14 -0.38
C SER A 53 23.14 9.29 -1.32
N GLY A 54 22.16 10.07 -0.90
CA GLY A 54 20.94 10.42 -1.61
C GLY A 54 19.85 9.36 -1.52
N TRP A 55 20.15 8.20 -0.91
CA TRP A 55 19.17 7.13 -0.72
C TRP A 55 18.18 7.46 0.41
N TYR A 56 18.60 8.18 1.44
CA TYR A 56 17.75 8.61 2.54
C TYR A 56 17.86 10.12 2.76
N THR A 57 16.72 10.77 3.00
CA THR A 57 16.64 12.11 3.63
C THR A 57 15.38 12.16 4.50
N ASP A 58 15.27 13.11 5.41
CA ASP A 58 14.03 13.30 6.19
C ASP A 58 12.80 13.53 5.29
N SER A 59 13.00 14.10 4.10
CA SER A 59 11.96 14.32 3.10
C SER A 59 11.75 13.13 2.15
N TYR A 60 12.65 12.14 2.16
CA TYR A 60 12.65 10.97 1.29
C TYR A 60 13.07 9.74 2.08
N ARG A 61 12.09 9.03 2.62
CA ARG A 61 12.28 7.85 3.48
C ARG A 61 11.92 6.57 2.71
N PRO A 62 12.90 5.75 2.28
CA PRO A 62 12.63 4.56 1.47
C PRO A 62 11.90 3.47 2.25
N GLN A 63 11.16 2.63 1.51
CA GLN A 63 10.64 1.39 2.07
C GLN A 63 11.72 0.33 2.17
N VAL A 64 11.74 -0.34 3.31
CA VAL A 64 12.65 -1.43 3.63
C VAL A 64 11.83 -2.64 4.06
N ARG A 65 12.29 -3.84 3.75
CA ARG A 65 11.71 -5.09 4.25
C ARG A 65 12.74 -5.89 5.01
N VAL A 66 12.28 -6.61 6.03
CA VAL A 66 13.03 -7.74 6.61
C VAL A 66 12.32 -9.01 6.17
N ASP A 67 12.92 -9.73 5.22
CA ASP A 67 12.43 -11.02 4.75
C ASP A 67 12.90 -12.10 5.71
N ILE A 68 12.00 -12.99 6.11
CA ILE A 68 12.26 -14.04 7.10
C ILE A 68 11.79 -15.38 6.56
N TRP A 69 12.70 -16.35 6.58
CA TRP A 69 12.42 -17.77 6.41
C TRP A 69 12.50 -18.45 7.78
N SER A 70 11.36 -18.98 8.22
CA SER A 70 11.20 -19.70 9.46
C SER A 70 10.71 -21.13 9.23
N GLU A 71 11.00 -22.02 10.19
CA GLU A 71 10.58 -23.42 10.18
C GLU A 71 9.88 -23.73 11.51
N ASN A 72 8.68 -24.33 11.44
CA ASN A 72 7.85 -24.67 12.61
C ASN A 72 7.48 -23.47 13.51
N CYS A 73 7.36 -22.28 12.90
CA CYS A 73 7.07 -21.03 13.59
C CYS A 73 5.65 -20.51 13.37
N ILE A 74 4.87 -21.04 12.43
CA ILE A 74 3.52 -20.53 12.09
C ILE A 74 2.62 -20.47 13.34
N GLY A 75 1.96 -19.33 13.57
CA GLY A 75 1.09 -19.07 14.72
C GLY A 75 1.83 -18.80 16.04
N LYS A 76 3.17 -18.89 16.04
CA LYS A 76 4.02 -18.56 17.19
C LYS A 76 4.42 -17.09 17.17
N LYS A 77 4.90 -16.60 18.32
CA LYS A 77 5.21 -15.19 18.55
C LYS A 77 6.71 -14.92 18.53
N ILE A 78 7.19 -14.08 17.62
CA ILE A 78 8.58 -13.64 17.56
C ILE A 78 8.70 -12.15 17.90
N GLN A 79 9.84 -11.73 18.45
CA GLN A 79 10.15 -10.32 18.69
C GLN A 79 11.36 -9.95 17.85
N ILE A 80 11.31 -8.77 17.24
CA ILE A 80 12.38 -8.24 16.37
C ILE A 80 12.75 -6.83 16.80
N SER A 81 14.03 -6.51 16.77
CA SER A 81 14.57 -5.17 17.00
C SER A 81 15.55 -4.81 15.89
N ILE A 82 15.50 -3.55 15.43
CA ILE A 82 16.57 -2.95 14.60
C ILE A 82 17.56 -2.30 15.56
N ARG A 83 18.84 -2.39 15.25
CA ARG A 83 19.95 -1.94 16.07
C ARG A 83 21.00 -1.27 15.20
N ASP A 84 21.55 -0.17 15.67
CA ASP A 84 22.75 0.40 15.07
C ASP A 84 23.98 -0.42 15.52
N SER A 85 24.92 -0.65 14.60
CA SER A 85 26.14 -1.42 14.78
C SER A 85 27.18 -0.72 15.65
N ASP A 86 27.11 0.60 15.76
CA ASP A 86 28.19 1.42 16.31
C ASP A 86 27.89 1.93 17.73
N ASP A 87 26.71 1.62 18.28
CA ASP A 87 26.34 1.95 19.65
C ASP A 87 27.26 1.27 20.69
N HIS A 88 28.14 2.09 21.27
CA HIS A 88 29.16 1.71 22.24
C HIS A 88 28.64 1.59 23.68
N ASN A 89 27.36 1.87 23.95
CA ASN A 89 26.79 1.84 25.30
C ASN A 89 25.83 0.66 25.53
N THR A 90 26.37 -0.41 26.09
CA THR A 90 25.63 -1.60 26.59
C THR A 90 24.64 -1.34 27.75
N LEU A 91 24.22 -0.10 27.99
CA LEU A 91 23.40 0.31 29.14
C LEU A 91 22.03 0.93 28.80
N ASP A 92 21.72 1.23 27.53
CA ASP A 92 20.35 1.61 27.12
C ASP A 92 19.50 0.43 26.63
N ASP A 93 20.08 -0.77 26.60
CA ASP A 93 19.43 -2.01 26.16
C ASP A 93 18.36 -2.59 27.13
N VAL A 94 18.00 -1.85 28.19
CA VAL A 94 17.01 -2.30 29.17
C VAL A 94 15.76 -1.42 29.11
N PHE A 95 14.94 -1.70 28.10
CA PHE A 95 13.50 -1.43 28.04
C PHE A 95 12.99 0.01 27.86
N THR A 96 13.81 1.00 27.53
CA THR A 96 13.31 2.38 27.45
C THR A 96 13.63 3.06 26.14
N ARG A 97 12.66 2.98 25.21
CA ARG A 97 12.63 3.76 23.95
C ARG A 97 13.78 3.35 23.02
N ASP A 98 13.45 2.90 21.82
CA ASP A 98 14.12 3.28 20.56
C ASP A 98 14.14 1.93 19.80
N SER A 99 13.61 1.68 18.60
CA SER A 99 13.45 2.52 17.41
C SER A 99 12.57 1.78 16.39
N ILE A 100 11.29 1.54 16.70
CA ILE A 100 10.21 1.35 15.69
C ILE A 100 8.96 1.79 16.43
N ASP A 101 8.44 2.99 16.14
CA ASP A 101 7.16 3.38 16.73
C ASP A 101 6.11 2.31 16.34
N ASN A 102 5.56 1.66 17.38
CA ASN A 102 4.65 0.50 17.37
C ASN A 102 5.21 -0.94 17.39
N MET A 103 6.52 -1.20 17.50
CA MET A 103 7.02 -2.59 17.66
C MET A 103 7.83 -2.87 18.92
N ASN A 104 8.18 -1.87 19.73
CA ASN A 104 8.86 -2.08 21.01
C ASN A 104 8.09 -3.07 21.91
N GLY A 105 8.61 -4.30 21.98
CA GLY A 105 8.06 -5.41 22.76
C GLY A 105 6.79 -6.07 22.21
N ARG A 106 6.27 -5.69 21.03
CA ARG A 106 5.07 -6.34 20.46
C ARG A 106 5.45 -7.64 19.72
N PRO A 107 5.07 -8.82 20.24
CA PRO A 107 5.33 -10.06 19.54
C PRO A 107 4.54 -10.14 18.22
N ILE A 108 5.24 -10.43 17.12
CA ILE A 108 4.66 -10.74 15.82
C ILE A 108 4.22 -12.19 15.81
N GLU A 109 2.95 -12.43 15.47
CA GLU A 109 2.49 -13.78 15.14
C GLU A 109 2.97 -14.15 13.73
N VAL A 110 3.72 -15.25 13.62
CA VAL A 110 4.32 -15.68 12.36
C VAL A 110 3.23 -16.17 11.39
N PRO A 111 3.03 -15.51 10.24
CA PRO A 111 1.89 -15.77 9.36
C PRO A 111 2.11 -16.93 8.37
N GLY A 112 3.33 -17.43 8.26
CA GLY A 112 3.73 -18.47 7.32
C GLY A 112 5.23 -18.78 7.43
N ASP A 113 5.70 -19.80 6.73
CA ASP A 113 7.12 -20.18 6.72
C ASP A 113 7.99 -19.09 6.08
N TYR A 114 7.44 -18.33 5.14
CA TYR A 114 8.08 -17.17 4.55
C TYR A 114 7.21 -15.91 4.65
N PHE A 115 7.79 -14.83 5.17
CA PHE A 115 7.10 -13.57 5.35
C PHE A 115 8.08 -12.40 5.42
N SER A 116 7.59 -11.20 5.10
CA SER A 116 8.34 -9.96 5.14
C SER A 116 7.70 -8.99 6.12
N ILE A 117 8.53 -8.34 6.91
CA ILE A 117 8.15 -7.19 7.73
C ILE A 117 8.43 -5.95 6.90
N LYS A 118 7.40 -5.18 6.56
CA LYS A 118 7.51 -3.94 5.79
C LYS A 118 7.73 -2.77 6.73
N LEU A 119 8.71 -1.94 6.39
CA LEU A 119 9.20 -0.84 7.18
C LEU A 119 9.41 0.41 6.31
N VAL A 120 9.50 1.56 6.95
CA VAL A 120 10.05 2.80 6.39
C VAL A 120 11.38 3.05 7.11
N ALA A 121 12.44 3.30 6.34
CA ALA A 121 13.75 3.65 6.89
C ALA A 121 13.65 4.87 7.83
N GLY A 122 14.55 4.93 8.80
CA GLY A 122 14.66 6.02 9.75
C GLY A 122 16.07 6.08 10.33
N GLU A 123 16.42 7.18 10.98
CA GLU A 123 17.80 7.52 11.39
C GLU A 123 17.95 7.59 12.90
N ASP A 124 17.27 6.69 13.61
CA ASP A 124 17.39 6.62 15.06
C ASP A 124 18.80 6.14 15.43
N GLU A 125 19.53 6.97 16.17
CA GLU A 125 20.91 6.71 16.63
C GLU A 125 21.99 6.61 15.53
N CYS A 126 21.80 7.25 14.38
CA CYS A 126 22.89 7.38 13.40
C CYS A 126 24.00 8.34 13.86
N GLU A 127 25.27 7.94 13.71
CA GLU A 127 26.42 8.78 14.03
C GLU A 127 26.91 9.52 12.77
N MET A 128 26.60 10.82 12.65
CA MET A 128 27.08 11.67 11.53
C MET A 128 28.62 11.84 11.45
N SER A 129 29.37 11.26 12.38
CA SER A 129 30.84 11.18 12.34
C SER A 129 31.36 9.93 11.61
N ASP A 130 30.51 8.95 11.37
CA ASP A 130 30.87 7.68 10.77
C ASP A 130 30.65 7.67 9.25
N ASN A 131 31.11 6.61 8.58
CA ASN A 131 30.94 6.46 7.15
C ASN A 131 30.71 4.99 6.79
N PRO A 132 29.48 4.59 6.47
CA PRO A 132 28.25 5.41 6.37
C PRO A 132 27.70 5.88 7.73
N ASP A 133 26.97 7.00 7.75
CA ASP A 133 26.38 7.59 8.98
C ASP A 133 25.49 6.61 9.76
N CYS A 134 24.77 5.75 9.02
CA CYS A 134 23.78 4.83 9.57
C CYS A 134 24.14 3.38 9.24
N ASN A 135 24.19 2.51 10.26
CA ASN A 135 24.71 1.16 10.11
C ASN A 135 23.84 0.12 10.84
N TYR A 136 22.71 -0.22 10.22
CA TYR A 136 21.70 -1.04 10.86
C TYR A 136 21.85 -2.54 10.63
N TYR A 137 21.57 -3.29 11.70
CA TYR A 137 21.30 -4.72 11.70
C TYR A 137 20.00 -5.00 12.46
N PHE A 138 19.51 -6.22 12.43
CA PHE A 138 18.35 -6.63 13.23
C PHE A 138 18.62 -7.90 14.01
N LYS A 139 17.87 -8.04 15.10
CA LYS A 139 17.88 -9.18 15.99
C LYS A 139 16.48 -9.73 16.13
N ILE A 140 16.33 -11.04 16.08
CA ILE A 140 15.09 -11.74 16.46
C ILE A 140 15.34 -12.46 17.78
N ASP A 141 14.61 -12.07 18.82
CA ASP A 141 14.79 -12.59 20.17
C ASP A 141 14.19 -13.99 20.32
N LYS A 142 14.79 -14.78 21.21
CA LYS A 142 14.18 -16.03 21.68
C LYS A 142 12.96 -15.72 22.54
N THR A 143 11.87 -16.46 22.34
CA THR A 143 10.62 -16.29 23.08
C THR A 143 10.13 -17.64 23.60
N SER A 144 9.39 -17.65 24.71
CA SER A 144 8.86 -18.89 25.31
C SER A 144 7.88 -19.62 24.39
N ASP A 145 7.14 -18.88 23.57
CA ASP A 145 6.10 -19.37 22.66
C ASP A 145 6.48 -19.20 21.18
N GLY A 146 7.76 -19.00 20.86
CA GLY A 146 8.25 -18.72 19.50
C GLY A 146 9.67 -19.16 19.24
N ALA A 147 10.53 -18.25 18.76
CA ALA A 147 11.87 -18.61 18.31
C ALA A 147 12.66 -19.25 19.46
N THR A 148 13.21 -20.44 19.21
CA THR A 148 13.93 -21.19 20.26
C THR A 148 15.36 -20.71 20.45
N GLU A 149 15.89 -19.94 19.51
CA GLU A 149 17.23 -19.37 19.53
C GLU A 149 17.19 -17.92 19.04
N GLU A 150 18.14 -17.12 19.50
CA GLU A 150 18.32 -15.75 19.03
C GLU A 150 18.92 -15.75 17.63
N PHE A 151 18.35 -14.96 16.72
CA PHE A 151 18.91 -14.73 15.39
C PHE A 151 19.48 -13.32 15.31
N LEU A 152 20.78 -13.23 14.99
CA LEU A 152 21.46 -11.97 14.72
C LEU A 152 21.73 -11.88 13.21
N SER A 153 21.33 -10.77 12.58
CA SER A 153 21.57 -10.57 11.15
C SER A 153 23.00 -10.12 10.84
N GLN A 154 23.72 -9.59 11.82
CA GLN A 154 25.12 -9.17 11.65
C GLN A 154 25.95 -10.32 11.06
N ASN A 155 26.82 -9.97 10.10
CA ASN A 155 27.71 -10.90 9.40
C ASN A 155 26.99 -11.99 8.57
N LYS A 156 25.69 -11.85 8.32
CA LYS A 156 24.94 -12.68 7.38
C LYS A 156 24.70 -11.95 6.06
N GLU A 157 24.51 -12.72 4.98
CA GLU A 157 24.20 -12.16 3.67
C GLU A 157 22.88 -11.37 3.72
N GLY A 158 22.94 -10.12 3.25
CA GLY A 158 21.82 -9.19 3.33
C GLY A 158 21.40 -8.80 4.76
N GLY A 159 22.17 -9.14 5.78
CA GLY A 159 21.80 -8.88 7.18
C GLY A 159 22.08 -7.45 7.66
N MET A 160 22.74 -6.63 6.84
CA MET A 160 23.08 -5.24 7.15
C MET A 160 22.39 -4.30 6.16
N LEU A 161 21.99 -3.12 6.61
CA LEU A 161 21.53 -2.03 5.76
C LEU A 161 22.25 -0.76 6.20
N ARG A 162 22.88 -0.08 5.25
CA ARG A 162 23.70 1.09 5.54
C ARG A 162 23.45 2.21 4.54
N TYR A 163 23.46 3.45 5.01
CA TYR A 163 23.20 4.61 4.17
C TYR A 163 23.66 5.90 4.87
N GLN A 164 23.78 6.97 4.09
CA GLN A 164 24.10 8.31 4.61
C GLN A 164 22.80 9.05 4.93
N CYS A 165 22.82 9.85 5.98
CA CYS A 165 21.74 10.79 6.24
C CYS A 165 22.09 12.16 5.64
N ASP A 166 21.55 12.46 4.46
CA ASP A 166 21.85 13.69 3.72
C ASP A 166 21.03 14.92 4.19
N GLY A 167 20.82 15.08 5.50
CA GLY A 167 20.05 16.20 6.06
C GLY A 167 20.86 17.49 6.27
N SER A 168 20.16 18.65 6.32
CA SER A 168 20.80 19.95 6.57
C SER A 168 20.89 20.31 8.05
N ILE A 169 22.11 20.53 8.55
CA ILE A 169 22.45 21.00 9.92
C ILE A 169 21.73 22.28 10.39
N LEU A 170 21.05 23.02 9.52
CA LEU A 170 20.35 24.27 9.87
C LEU A 170 18.89 24.09 10.35
N PHE A 171 18.27 22.92 10.14
CA PHE A 171 16.83 22.72 10.41
C PHE A 171 16.46 21.47 11.21
N GLY A 172 17.45 20.74 11.77
CA GLY A 172 17.20 19.48 12.48
C GLY A 172 17.16 18.33 11.48
N ALA A 173 18.34 17.85 11.10
CA ALA A 173 18.52 16.76 10.15
C ALA A 173 18.56 15.42 10.91
N CYS A 174 17.96 14.37 10.34
CA CYS A 174 18.11 12.97 10.78
C CYS A 174 17.42 12.64 12.12
N ASP A 175 16.19 13.07 12.33
CA ASP A 175 15.41 12.79 13.56
C ASP A 175 14.21 11.86 13.34
N GLU A 176 14.02 11.39 12.11
CA GLU A 176 12.89 10.56 11.72
C GLU A 176 13.14 9.09 12.11
N ILE A 177 12.38 8.58 13.08
CA ILE A 177 12.45 7.20 13.55
C ILE A 177 11.91 6.18 12.54
N TRP A 178 12.37 4.93 12.62
CA TRP A 178 11.87 3.82 11.81
C TRP A 178 10.35 3.63 11.90
N GLY A 179 9.70 3.43 10.75
CA GLY A 179 8.25 3.21 10.65
C GLY A 179 7.89 1.75 10.36
N PHE A 180 6.78 1.26 10.92
CA PHE A 180 6.21 -0.06 10.57
C PHE A 180 5.03 0.09 9.60
N LEU A 181 5.07 -0.64 8.48
CA LEU A 181 4.05 -0.61 7.44
C LEU A 181 3.14 -1.84 7.44
N GLY A 182 3.61 -3.00 7.90
CA GLY A 182 2.81 -4.22 7.93
C GLY A 182 3.63 -5.49 7.75
N ILE A 183 2.93 -6.63 7.65
CA ILE A 183 3.55 -7.94 7.41
C ILE A 183 2.87 -8.58 6.20
N GLU A 184 3.68 -9.16 5.31
CA GLU A 184 3.22 -9.85 4.11
C GLU A 184 3.75 -11.28 4.10
N LYS A 185 2.88 -12.27 3.90
CA LYS A 185 3.31 -13.66 3.68
C LYS A 185 3.50 -13.92 2.20
N PHE A 186 4.43 -14.79 1.86
CA PHE A 186 4.65 -15.21 0.48
C PHE A 186 4.90 -16.72 0.41
N THR A 187 4.70 -17.29 -0.77
CA THR A 187 4.72 -18.74 -0.99
C THR A 187 6.09 -19.25 -1.44
N ASP A 188 7.01 -18.37 -1.84
CA ASP A 188 8.32 -18.75 -2.36
C ASP A 188 9.41 -17.70 -2.05
N TRP A 189 10.49 -18.12 -1.39
CA TRP A 189 11.68 -17.31 -1.04
C TRP A 189 12.40 -16.67 -2.23
N THR A 190 12.23 -17.24 -3.43
CA THR A 190 12.92 -16.81 -4.65
C THR A 190 12.17 -15.76 -5.46
N THR A 191 10.89 -15.52 -5.17
CA THR A 191 10.04 -14.57 -5.90
C THR A 191 10.26 -13.09 -5.51
N LEU A 192 11.16 -12.81 -4.57
CA LEU A 192 11.50 -11.47 -4.11
C LEU A 192 12.75 -10.94 -4.85
N THR A 193 12.55 -10.00 -5.78
CA THR A 193 13.63 -9.25 -6.46
C THR A 193 13.71 -7.81 -5.96
N ASP A 194 14.90 -7.22 -5.93
CA ASP A 194 15.16 -5.85 -5.43
C ASP A 194 14.51 -4.74 -6.29
N ASP A 195 14.03 -5.09 -7.49
CA ASP A 195 13.54 -4.17 -8.53
C ASP A 195 12.20 -3.44 -8.21
N LEU A 196 11.56 -3.76 -7.08
CA LEU A 196 10.26 -3.21 -6.66
C LEU A 196 10.31 -2.30 -5.42
N LEU A 197 11.51 -1.99 -4.91
CA LEU A 197 11.69 -1.16 -3.71
C LEU A 197 12.60 0.06 -4.00
N GLY A 198 11.96 1.10 -4.53
CA GLY A 198 12.58 2.42 -4.73
C GLY A 198 11.57 3.54 -4.99
N THR A 199 10.26 3.27 -4.89
CA THR A 199 9.23 4.30 -5.05
C THR A 199 8.96 4.95 -3.70
N PRO A 200 9.34 6.21 -3.46
CA PRO A 200 8.92 6.94 -2.26
C PRO A 200 7.41 7.03 -2.20
N LEU A 201 6.87 7.05 -0.98
CA LEU A 201 5.45 7.22 -0.74
C LEU A 201 4.95 8.65 -1.03
N SER A 202 5.83 9.64 -1.26
CA SER A 202 5.41 11.02 -1.54
C SER A 202 6.50 11.80 -2.30
N GLY A 203 6.81 11.38 -3.53
CA GLY A 203 7.80 12.10 -4.34
C GLY A 203 7.97 11.55 -5.75
N TYR A 204 7.62 12.32 -6.76
CA TYR A 204 7.98 12.02 -8.14
C TYR A 204 9.37 12.60 -8.44
N VAL A 205 10.33 11.72 -8.75
CA VAL A 205 11.64 12.14 -9.27
C VAL A 205 11.45 12.52 -10.74
N LEU A 206 11.84 13.75 -11.08
CA LEU A 206 11.73 14.24 -12.44
C LEU A 206 12.70 13.47 -13.35
N LEU A 207 12.17 12.89 -14.43
CA LEU A 207 13.00 12.25 -15.46
C LEU A 207 13.97 13.24 -16.11
N GLU A 208 13.60 14.53 -16.14
CA GLU A 208 14.42 15.64 -16.62
C GLU A 208 14.41 16.75 -15.54
N PRO A 209 15.46 16.85 -14.70
CA PRO A 209 15.55 17.88 -13.66
C PRO A 209 15.74 19.27 -14.28
N LEU A 210 15.04 20.26 -13.72
CA LEU A 210 15.11 21.66 -14.17
C LEU A 210 15.98 22.47 -13.21
N GLY A 211 17.28 22.54 -13.47
CA GLY A 211 18.22 23.21 -12.57
C GLY A 211 18.34 22.49 -11.23
N GLU A 212 18.12 23.18 -10.11
CA GLU A 212 18.14 22.59 -8.76
C GLU A 212 16.84 21.83 -8.41
N PHE A 213 15.82 21.87 -9.27
CA PHE A 213 14.57 21.14 -9.08
C PHE A 213 14.70 19.71 -9.62
N THR A 214 14.98 18.75 -8.74
CA THR A 214 15.16 17.33 -9.08
C THR A 214 13.96 16.45 -8.73
N SER A 215 13.07 16.94 -7.86
CA SER A 215 11.92 16.20 -7.37
C SER A 215 10.69 17.09 -7.19
N LEU A 216 9.52 16.47 -7.23
CA LEU A 216 8.23 17.07 -6.93
C LEU A 216 7.50 16.21 -5.91
N ASP A 217 6.88 16.85 -4.92
CA ASP A 217 5.92 16.19 -4.04
C ASP A 217 4.64 15.92 -4.84
N ALA A 218 4.44 14.67 -5.24
CA ALA A 218 3.31 14.28 -6.10
C ALA A 218 1.95 14.46 -5.39
N GLU A 219 1.94 14.48 -4.05
CA GLU A 219 0.72 14.63 -3.25
C GLU A 219 0.40 16.10 -2.91
N LYS A 220 1.39 16.98 -2.89
CA LYS A 220 1.20 18.42 -2.60
C LYS A 220 1.19 19.30 -3.85
N GLU A 221 2.00 18.96 -4.84
CA GLU A 221 2.19 19.80 -6.03
C GLU A 221 1.68 19.11 -7.31
N GLY A 222 1.84 17.79 -7.42
CA GLY A 222 1.35 17.01 -8.56
C GLY A 222 1.83 17.52 -9.93
N LEU A 223 1.07 17.20 -11.00
CA LEU A 223 1.32 17.72 -12.35
C LEU A 223 1.18 19.25 -12.42
N GLY A 224 0.31 19.81 -11.58
CA GLY A 224 0.04 21.23 -11.54
C GLY A 224 1.26 22.07 -11.15
N GLY A 225 1.92 21.69 -10.06
CA GLY A 225 3.15 22.33 -9.60
C GLY A 225 4.31 22.19 -10.59
N TYR A 226 4.42 21.06 -11.30
CA TYR A 226 5.39 20.89 -12.39
C TYR A 226 5.17 21.92 -13.50
N LEU A 227 3.94 22.03 -14.01
CA LEU A 227 3.61 22.90 -15.12
C LEU A 227 3.75 24.38 -14.73
N ASN A 228 3.30 24.75 -13.52
CA ASN A 228 3.47 26.10 -12.99
C ASN A 228 4.96 26.51 -12.92
N LYS A 229 5.83 25.60 -12.48
CA LYS A 229 7.29 25.84 -12.45
C LYS A 229 7.87 26.01 -13.87
N ILE A 230 7.47 25.18 -14.83
CA ILE A 230 7.89 25.32 -16.24
C ILE A 230 7.46 26.67 -16.83
N PHE A 231 6.20 27.08 -16.62
CA PHE A 231 5.72 28.36 -17.13
C PHE A 231 6.51 29.53 -16.57
N ALA A 232 6.84 29.51 -15.27
CA ALA A 232 7.68 30.53 -14.64
C ALA A 232 9.10 30.57 -15.24
N VAL A 233 9.72 29.42 -15.48
CA VAL A 233 11.07 29.33 -16.08
C VAL A 233 11.07 29.85 -17.51
N VAL A 234 10.08 29.49 -18.34
CA VAL A 234 10.00 29.93 -19.74
C VAL A 234 9.82 31.44 -19.85
N ILE A 235 8.96 32.04 -19.01
CA ILE A 235 8.77 33.49 -18.98
C ILE A 235 10.04 34.21 -18.50
N GLY A 236 10.71 33.67 -17.48
CA GLY A 236 12.00 34.18 -17.00
C GLY A 236 13.09 34.15 -18.09
N LEU A 237 13.21 33.03 -18.81
CA LEU A 237 14.16 32.87 -19.90
C LEU A 237 13.86 33.82 -21.07
N ALA A 238 12.59 33.99 -21.43
CA ALA A 238 12.17 34.93 -22.46
C ALA A 238 12.54 36.38 -22.10
N GLY A 239 12.36 36.76 -20.83
CA GLY A 239 12.79 38.07 -20.32
C GLY A 239 14.30 38.28 -20.40
N LEU A 240 15.09 37.29 -19.95
CA LEU A 240 16.54 37.35 -20.01
C LEU A 240 17.06 37.50 -21.44
N LEU A 241 16.55 36.68 -22.38
CA LEU A 241 16.93 36.74 -23.78
C LEU A 241 16.53 38.07 -24.43
N ALA A 242 15.37 38.63 -24.08
CA ALA A 242 14.94 39.94 -24.56
C ALA A 242 15.92 41.04 -24.13
N VAL A 243 16.35 41.05 -22.87
CA VAL A 243 17.34 42.03 -22.36
C VAL A 243 18.67 41.91 -23.10
N LEU A 244 19.18 40.68 -23.30
CA LEU A 244 20.43 40.46 -24.02
C LEU A 244 20.36 40.99 -25.47
N MET A 245 19.27 40.71 -26.18
CA MET A 245 19.08 41.20 -27.55
C MET A 245 18.95 42.72 -27.60
N LEU A 246 18.28 43.33 -26.62
CA LEU A 246 18.18 44.79 -26.52
C LEU A 246 19.55 45.45 -26.30
N VAL A 247 20.40 44.86 -25.46
CA VAL A 247 21.76 45.37 -25.22
C VAL A 247 22.62 45.27 -26.48
N ILE A 248 22.65 44.09 -27.12
CA ILE A 248 23.47 43.86 -28.32
C ILE A 248 23.06 44.79 -29.46
N ASN A 249 21.75 44.83 -29.77
CA ASN A 249 21.24 45.66 -30.85
C ASN A 249 21.28 47.16 -30.49
N GLY A 250 21.10 47.51 -29.21
CA GLY A 250 21.24 48.88 -28.72
C GLY A 250 22.66 49.41 -28.88
N ILE A 251 23.66 48.60 -28.52
CA ILE A 251 25.07 48.92 -28.74
C ILE A 251 25.36 49.07 -30.24
N GLN A 252 24.92 48.11 -31.06
CA GLN A 252 25.12 48.14 -32.51
C GLN A 252 24.52 49.41 -33.13
N TYR A 253 23.33 49.84 -32.68
CA TYR A 253 22.69 51.05 -33.15
C TYR A 253 23.48 52.33 -32.82
N MET A 254 24.08 52.40 -31.63
CA MET A 254 24.85 53.58 -31.19
C MET A 254 26.24 53.66 -31.82
N MET A 255 26.89 52.52 -32.08
CA MET A 255 28.27 52.48 -32.55
C MET A 255 28.43 52.53 -34.08
N THR A 256 27.40 52.16 -34.85
CA THR A 256 27.50 52.13 -36.31
C THR A 256 27.04 53.43 -36.96
N ASP A 257 27.74 53.87 -38.01
CA ASP A 257 27.29 54.95 -38.91
C ASP A 257 26.61 54.41 -40.17
N SER A 258 26.65 53.09 -40.39
CA SER A 258 26.03 52.45 -41.56
C SER A 258 24.51 52.43 -41.44
N VAL A 259 23.82 53.02 -42.42
CA VAL A 259 22.35 53.02 -42.50
C VAL A 259 21.78 51.60 -42.54
N PHE A 260 22.49 50.67 -43.18
CA PHE A 260 22.10 49.26 -43.25
C PHE A 260 22.13 48.59 -41.88
N GLN A 261 23.24 48.74 -41.14
CA GLN A 261 23.39 48.15 -39.80
C GLN A 261 22.47 48.81 -38.77
N LYS A 262 22.15 50.11 -38.92
CA LYS A 262 21.09 50.75 -38.12
C LYS A 262 19.71 50.16 -38.38
N GLY A 263 19.41 49.80 -39.63
CA GLY A 263 18.16 49.12 -40.01
C GLY A 263 18.07 47.73 -39.37
N GLU A 264 19.15 46.97 -39.42
CA GLU A 264 19.25 45.64 -38.80
C GLU A 264 19.08 45.70 -37.28
N ALA A 265 19.79 46.62 -36.61
CA ALA A 265 19.67 46.82 -35.16
C ALA A 265 18.25 47.20 -34.73
N LYS A 266 17.57 48.07 -35.50
CA LYS A 266 16.16 48.41 -35.26
C LYS A 266 15.24 47.20 -35.42
N SER A 267 15.49 46.36 -36.42
CA SER A 267 14.74 45.11 -36.60
C SER A 267 14.97 44.15 -35.43
N GLY A 268 16.21 44.03 -34.95
CA GLY A 268 16.54 43.18 -33.80
C GLY A 268 15.85 43.64 -32.52
N ILE A 269 15.84 44.95 -32.24
CA ILE A 269 15.08 45.56 -31.13
C ILE A 269 13.58 45.27 -31.28
N GLY A 270 13.03 45.46 -32.48
CA GLY A 270 11.62 45.20 -32.77
C GLY A 270 11.23 43.74 -32.53
N ASN A 271 12.06 42.80 -32.98
CA ASN A 271 11.83 41.37 -32.80
C ASN A 271 11.91 40.94 -31.33
N ALA A 272 12.86 41.48 -30.55
CA ALA A 272 12.98 41.20 -29.12
C ALA A 272 11.75 41.71 -28.35
N LEU A 273 11.29 42.93 -28.64
CA LEU A 273 10.08 43.49 -28.04
C LEU A 273 8.83 42.73 -28.44
N LEU A 274 8.71 42.32 -29.71
CA LEU A 274 7.57 41.54 -30.20
C LEU A 274 7.52 40.17 -29.52
N GLY A 275 8.65 39.47 -29.39
CA GLY A 275 8.72 38.19 -28.69
C GLY A 275 8.31 38.31 -27.22
N LEU A 276 8.80 39.33 -26.52
CA LEU A 276 8.41 39.60 -25.14
C LEU A 276 6.92 39.94 -25.02
N PHE A 277 6.40 40.76 -25.94
CA PHE A 277 4.99 41.14 -25.96
C PHE A 277 4.08 39.94 -26.25
N LEU A 278 4.49 39.01 -27.11
CA LEU A 278 3.76 37.78 -27.35
C LEU A 278 3.73 36.88 -26.11
N ALA A 279 4.87 36.71 -25.41
CA ALA A 279 4.93 35.91 -24.19
C ALA A 279 4.07 36.51 -23.06
N LEU A 280 4.22 37.81 -22.78
CA LEU A 280 3.42 38.50 -21.77
C LEU A 280 1.95 38.65 -22.18
N GLY A 281 1.69 38.87 -23.47
CA GLY A 281 0.34 38.96 -24.02
C GLY A 281 -0.41 37.64 -23.88
N ALA A 282 0.23 36.51 -24.18
CA ALA A 282 -0.34 35.18 -23.95
C ALA A 282 -0.66 34.96 -22.46
N PHE A 283 0.28 35.29 -21.56
CA PHE A 283 0.05 35.22 -20.11
C PHE A 283 -1.14 36.08 -19.67
N VAL A 284 -1.20 37.35 -20.09
CA VAL A 284 -2.29 38.28 -19.72
C VAL A 284 -3.63 37.81 -20.26
N ILE A 285 -3.70 37.34 -21.50
CA ILE A 285 -4.95 36.82 -22.09
C ILE A 285 -5.43 35.60 -21.31
N LEU A 286 -4.55 34.62 -21.07
CA LEU A 286 -4.91 33.42 -20.33
C LEU A 286 -5.36 33.76 -18.90
N ASN A 287 -4.60 34.61 -18.20
CA ASN A 287 -4.90 35.03 -16.84
C ASN A 287 -6.18 35.90 -16.72
N THR A 288 -6.56 36.61 -17.79
CA THR A 288 -7.79 37.41 -17.83
C THR A 288 -9.02 36.56 -18.12
N ILE A 289 -8.89 35.55 -18.99
CA ILE A 289 -10.00 34.63 -19.31
C ILE A 289 -10.27 33.72 -18.11
N ASN A 290 -9.22 33.10 -17.57
CA ASN A 290 -9.30 32.31 -16.35
C ASN A 290 -7.90 32.21 -15.71
N PRO A 291 -7.69 32.76 -14.49
CA PRO A 291 -6.41 32.64 -13.78
C PRO A 291 -5.97 31.18 -13.57
N ASP A 292 -6.90 30.22 -13.55
CA ASP A 292 -6.62 28.79 -13.40
C ASP A 292 -5.93 28.16 -14.63
N LEU A 293 -5.92 28.86 -15.78
CA LEU A 293 -5.19 28.41 -16.98
C LEU A 293 -3.69 28.71 -16.89
N VAL A 294 -3.28 29.49 -15.90
CA VAL A 294 -1.89 29.91 -15.68
C VAL A 294 -1.40 29.56 -14.29
N ASN A 295 -2.31 29.48 -13.33
CA ASN A 295 -2.10 28.79 -12.07
C ASN A 295 -2.76 27.41 -12.17
N LEU A 296 -2.03 26.48 -12.78
CA LEU A 296 -2.46 25.10 -12.98
C LEU A 296 -2.39 24.37 -11.65
N ASP A 297 -3.28 24.68 -10.72
CA ASP A 297 -3.47 23.88 -9.51
C ASP A 297 -4.39 22.70 -9.88
N LEU A 298 -3.80 21.70 -10.52
CA LEU A 298 -4.46 20.42 -10.80
C LEU A 298 -4.47 19.59 -9.53
N ASN A 299 -5.15 20.10 -8.51
CA ASN A 299 -5.50 19.32 -7.34
C ASN A 299 -6.80 18.57 -7.69
N PRO A 300 -6.76 17.29 -8.10
CA PRO A 300 -7.97 16.49 -7.99
C PRO A 300 -8.39 16.62 -6.53
N ASP A 301 -9.63 17.05 -6.28
CA ASP A 301 -10.17 17.22 -4.93
C ASP A 301 -9.68 16.03 -4.09
N LYS A 302 -8.89 16.31 -3.04
CA LYS A 302 -8.37 15.25 -2.19
C LYS A 302 -9.55 14.53 -1.59
N ILE A 303 -9.86 13.38 -2.16
CA ILE A 303 -10.88 12.47 -1.69
C ILE A 303 -10.37 12.01 -0.32
N SER A 304 -11.11 12.35 0.74
CA SER A 304 -10.97 11.65 2.00
C SER A 304 -11.49 10.23 1.79
N ILE A 305 -10.60 9.34 1.37
CA ILE A 305 -10.86 7.91 1.38
C ILE A 305 -10.82 7.51 2.86
N ASP A 306 -11.96 7.08 3.40
CA ASP A 306 -11.92 6.24 4.58
C ASP A 306 -11.27 4.91 4.17
N ILE A 307 -9.98 4.75 4.45
CA ILE A 307 -9.15 3.56 4.17
C ILE A 307 -9.64 2.29 4.90
N ASN A 308 -10.86 2.30 5.44
CA ASN A 308 -11.52 1.16 6.06
C ASN A 308 -12.34 0.30 5.08
N ASP A 309 -12.42 0.61 3.79
CA ASP A 309 -13.21 -0.17 2.81
C ASP A 309 -12.59 -1.52 2.38
N MET A 310 -11.57 -2.02 3.08
CA MET A 310 -11.09 -3.38 2.80
C MET A 310 -12.03 -4.40 3.45
N PRO A 311 -12.38 -5.49 2.76
CA PRO A 311 -13.02 -6.61 3.42
C PRO A 311 -12.19 -7.04 4.62
N MET A 312 -12.87 -7.21 5.75
CA MET A 312 -12.21 -7.68 6.94
C MET A 312 -11.66 -9.08 6.64
N ILE A 313 -10.43 -9.36 7.06
CA ILE A 313 -9.93 -10.74 7.03
C ILE A 313 -10.82 -11.53 7.99
N VAL A 314 -11.75 -12.29 7.42
CA VAL A 314 -12.64 -13.16 8.20
C VAL A 314 -11.78 -14.29 8.75
N GLY A 315 -11.49 -14.24 10.05
CA GLY A 315 -10.74 -15.29 10.74
C GLY A 315 -11.51 -16.61 10.81
N ALA A 316 -10.90 -17.63 11.41
CA ALA A 316 -11.58 -18.92 11.63
C ALA A 316 -12.84 -18.75 12.51
N PRO A 317 -13.84 -19.66 12.43
CA PRO A 317 -14.99 -19.65 13.34
C PRO A 317 -14.56 -19.52 14.81
N GLY A 318 -15.22 -18.63 15.56
CA GLY A 318 -14.84 -18.25 16.93
C GLY A 318 -13.93 -17.01 17.02
N THR A 319 -13.45 -16.46 15.90
CA THR A 319 -12.70 -15.19 15.87
C THR A 319 -13.64 -14.01 16.17
N ALA A 320 -13.20 -13.10 17.05
CA ALA A 320 -13.93 -11.85 17.32
C ALA A 320 -13.76 -10.87 16.15
N LEU A 321 -14.88 -10.27 15.73
CA LEU A 321 -14.99 -9.35 14.63
C LEU A 321 -15.84 -8.14 15.05
N GLY A 322 -15.20 -7.18 15.73
CA GLY A 322 -15.92 -6.12 16.41
C GLY A 322 -16.80 -6.70 17.53
N ASP A 323 -18.09 -6.35 17.51
CA ASP A 323 -19.09 -6.85 18.48
C ASP A 323 -19.63 -8.25 18.14
N TYR A 324 -19.16 -8.87 17.05
CA TYR A 324 -19.66 -10.15 16.54
C TYR A 324 -18.59 -11.24 16.60
N ILE A 325 -19.00 -12.51 16.58
CA ILE A 325 -18.11 -13.67 16.52
C ILE A 325 -18.34 -14.42 15.21
N VAL A 326 -17.27 -14.70 14.47
CA VAL A 326 -17.35 -15.43 13.19
C VAL A 326 -17.96 -16.81 13.39
N GLY A 327 -18.92 -17.17 12.55
CA GLY A 327 -19.64 -18.44 12.59
C GLY A 327 -20.88 -18.46 13.49
N GLU A 328 -21.08 -17.43 14.35
CA GLU A 328 -22.33 -17.29 15.09
C GLU A 328 -23.49 -16.95 14.15
N PRO A 329 -24.74 -17.31 14.50
CA PRO A 329 -25.92 -16.93 13.75
C PRO A 329 -25.99 -15.41 13.54
N TRP A 330 -26.00 -14.98 12.28
CA TRP A 330 -26.33 -13.62 11.92
C TRP A 330 -27.84 -13.47 12.11
N THR A 331 -28.22 -13.02 13.28
CA THR A 331 -29.59 -13.02 13.74
C THR A 331 -30.11 -11.59 13.75
N PRO A 332 -30.74 -11.12 12.65
CA PRO A 332 -31.42 -9.83 12.60
C PRO A 332 -32.71 -9.79 13.46
N SER A 333 -32.77 -10.54 14.56
CA SER A 333 -33.93 -10.60 15.43
C SER A 333 -33.95 -9.38 16.35
N GLY A 334 -35.02 -8.58 16.28
CA GLY A 334 -35.16 -7.36 17.09
C GLY A 334 -34.48 -6.11 16.52
N ILE A 335 -33.75 -6.23 15.41
CA ILE A 335 -33.25 -5.07 14.67
C ILE A 335 -34.41 -4.41 13.92
N THR A 336 -34.38 -3.08 13.82
CA THR A 336 -35.42 -2.30 13.15
C THR A 336 -34.81 -1.51 12.00
N PRO A 337 -35.33 -1.66 10.77
CA PRO A 337 -36.30 -2.66 10.30
C PRO A 337 -35.78 -4.09 10.37
N SER A 338 -36.68 -5.07 10.47
CA SER A 338 -36.30 -6.48 10.28
C SER A 338 -35.79 -6.72 8.85
N GLU A 339 -35.05 -7.80 8.62
CA GLU A 339 -34.61 -8.20 7.27
C GLU A 339 -35.79 -8.31 6.28
N THR A 340 -36.91 -8.87 6.75
CA THR A 340 -38.11 -9.03 5.94
C THR A 340 -38.74 -7.69 5.60
N ASP A 341 -38.83 -6.77 6.57
CA ASP A 341 -39.43 -5.45 6.37
C ASP A 341 -38.56 -4.58 5.46
N ALA A 342 -37.24 -4.60 5.66
CA ALA A 342 -36.29 -3.85 4.85
C ALA A 342 -36.34 -4.29 3.39
N ARG A 343 -36.25 -5.60 3.13
CA ARG A 343 -36.36 -6.17 1.79
C ARG A 343 -37.72 -5.89 1.16
N LYS A 344 -38.81 -5.96 1.94
CA LYS A 344 -40.15 -5.66 1.45
C LYS A 344 -40.28 -4.19 1.03
N LYS A 345 -39.80 -3.24 1.82
CA LYS A 345 -39.84 -1.81 1.45
C LYS A 345 -39.06 -1.52 0.18
N LEU A 346 -37.86 -2.11 0.06
CA LEU A 346 -37.03 -1.95 -1.14
C LEU A 346 -37.69 -2.59 -2.36
N SER A 347 -38.22 -3.81 -2.23
CA SER A 347 -38.85 -4.52 -3.35
C SER A 347 -40.18 -3.90 -3.79
N ASP A 348 -40.99 -3.36 -2.86
CA ASP A 348 -42.21 -2.60 -3.18
C ASP A 348 -41.89 -1.35 -4.02
N ALA A 349 -40.69 -0.78 -3.87
CA ALA A 349 -40.17 0.32 -4.69
C ALA A 349 -39.43 -0.15 -5.95
N GLY A 350 -39.40 -1.46 -6.25
CA GLY A 350 -38.70 -2.03 -7.40
C GLY A 350 -37.17 -2.02 -7.27
N ILE A 351 -36.63 -2.03 -6.05
CA ILE A 351 -35.19 -2.16 -5.76
C ILE A 351 -34.91 -3.62 -5.40
N THR A 352 -33.95 -4.22 -6.08
CA THR A 352 -33.52 -5.59 -5.82
C THR A 352 -32.42 -5.61 -4.76
N VAL A 353 -32.46 -6.56 -3.83
CA VAL A 353 -31.36 -6.82 -2.88
C VAL A 353 -30.83 -8.23 -3.15
N THR A 354 -29.60 -8.34 -3.65
CA THR A 354 -29.00 -9.62 -4.05
C THR A 354 -27.50 -9.63 -3.77
N SER A 355 -26.90 -10.81 -3.77
CA SER A 355 -25.46 -11.01 -3.69
C SER A 355 -24.98 -11.84 -4.89
N SER A 356 -23.70 -12.20 -4.90
CA SER A 356 -23.14 -13.15 -5.88
C SER A 356 -23.81 -14.53 -5.88
N THR A 357 -24.40 -14.95 -4.75
CA THR A 357 -25.14 -16.22 -4.63
C THR A 357 -26.66 -16.03 -4.53
N GLY A 358 -27.14 -14.79 -4.50
CA GLY A 358 -28.55 -14.46 -4.24
C GLY A 358 -29.02 -14.75 -2.81
N ALA A 359 -28.11 -15.11 -1.90
CA ALA A 359 -28.45 -15.49 -0.53
C ALA A 359 -28.55 -14.27 0.41
N THR A 360 -29.42 -14.41 1.41
CA THR A 360 -29.42 -13.55 2.61
C THR A 360 -28.43 -14.11 3.63
N CYS A 361 -27.71 -13.26 4.36
CA CYS A 361 -26.74 -13.75 5.33
C CYS A 361 -27.42 -14.45 6.52
N THR A 362 -26.85 -15.57 6.94
CA THR A 362 -27.35 -16.42 8.03
C THR A 362 -26.35 -16.58 9.16
N THR A 363 -25.05 -16.41 8.90
CA THR A 363 -23.98 -16.44 9.90
C THR A 363 -22.99 -15.29 9.71
N VAL A 364 -22.39 -14.82 10.80
CA VAL A 364 -21.31 -13.81 10.77
C VAL A 364 -20.12 -14.39 10.01
N GLY A 365 -19.58 -13.63 9.06
CA GLY A 365 -18.47 -14.07 8.21
C GLY A 365 -18.88 -14.86 6.97
N GLN A 366 -20.19 -15.06 6.71
CA GLN A 366 -20.65 -15.77 5.52
C GLN A 366 -20.29 -14.99 4.24
N PRO A 367 -19.56 -15.59 3.27
CA PRO A 367 -19.25 -14.93 2.01
C PRO A 367 -20.45 -14.96 1.05
N GLY A 368 -20.49 -14.01 0.13
CA GLY A 368 -21.43 -14.01 -1.00
C GLY A 368 -22.89 -13.88 -0.60
N CYS A 369 -23.21 -13.17 0.48
CA CYS A 369 -24.58 -12.90 0.95
C CYS A 369 -24.77 -11.40 1.22
N THR A 370 -26.01 -10.95 1.28
CA THR A 370 -26.36 -9.54 1.58
C THR A 370 -27.51 -9.47 2.56
N SER A 371 -27.50 -8.54 3.53
CA SER A 371 -28.57 -8.34 4.52
C SER A 371 -28.98 -6.87 4.59
N ALA A 372 -30.28 -6.60 4.48
CA ALA A 372 -30.83 -5.24 4.51
C ALA A 372 -31.43 -4.85 5.87
N GLY A 373 -31.65 -5.80 6.77
CA GLY A 373 -32.21 -5.58 8.09
C GLY A 373 -31.30 -4.69 8.93
N GLY A 374 -31.88 -3.76 9.68
CA GLY A 374 -31.14 -2.79 10.48
C GLY A 374 -30.58 -1.60 9.69
N LEU A 375 -30.78 -1.54 8.37
CA LEU A 375 -30.59 -0.28 7.62
C LEU A 375 -31.60 0.76 8.13
N PRO A 376 -31.18 1.95 8.56
CA PRO A 376 -32.10 2.97 9.04
C PRO A 376 -33.24 3.23 8.03
N TYR A 377 -34.47 3.41 8.51
CA TYR A 377 -35.60 3.73 7.62
C TYR A 377 -35.34 4.96 6.77
N SER A 378 -34.66 5.98 7.34
CA SER A 378 -34.23 7.18 6.61
C SER A 378 -33.29 6.86 5.44
N THR A 379 -32.42 5.86 5.58
CA THR A 379 -31.55 5.37 4.51
C THR A 379 -32.39 4.68 3.43
N ILE A 380 -33.30 3.78 3.81
CA ILE A 380 -34.20 3.11 2.85
C ILE A 380 -35.01 4.14 2.04
N ASP A 381 -35.58 5.14 2.70
CA ASP A 381 -36.34 6.19 2.04
C ASP A 381 -35.48 7.01 1.06
N LYS A 382 -34.20 7.27 1.40
CA LYS A 382 -33.25 7.94 0.49
C LYS A 382 -32.86 7.06 -0.70
N ILE A 383 -32.73 5.74 -0.54
CA ILE A 383 -32.50 4.82 -1.67
C ILE A 383 -33.70 4.85 -2.63
N ILE A 384 -34.93 4.83 -2.10
CA ILE A 384 -36.16 4.94 -2.88
C ILE A 384 -36.23 6.29 -3.62
N ALA A 385 -35.87 7.39 -2.94
CA ALA A 385 -35.79 8.70 -3.55
C ALA A 385 -34.74 8.76 -4.66
N LEU A 386 -33.56 8.16 -4.46
CA LEU A 386 -32.50 8.05 -5.47
C LEU A 386 -32.99 7.30 -6.71
N LYS A 387 -33.64 6.15 -6.55
CA LYS A 387 -34.25 5.40 -7.66
C LYS A 387 -35.19 6.28 -8.47
N THR A 388 -36.04 7.03 -7.78
CA THR A 388 -37.03 7.91 -8.40
C THR A 388 -36.35 9.06 -9.16
N LYS A 389 -35.29 9.64 -8.59
CA LYS A 389 -34.51 10.73 -9.20
C LYS A 389 -33.72 10.29 -10.43
N CYS A 390 -32.99 9.19 -10.34
CA CYS A 390 -32.22 8.68 -11.48
C CYS A 390 -33.11 8.04 -12.55
N ASN A 391 -34.34 7.64 -12.17
CA ASN A 391 -35.24 6.84 -13.00
C ASN A 391 -34.53 5.62 -13.61
N CYS A 392 -33.76 4.92 -12.78
CA CYS A 392 -32.83 3.87 -13.19
C CYS A 392 -32.98 2.59 -12.33
N PRO A 393 -32.56 1.43 -12.83
CA PRO A 393 -32.46 0.22 -12.01
C PRO A 393 -31.43 0.39 -10.90
N ILE A 394 -31.84 0.07 -9.66
CA ILE A 394 -30.96 0.02 -8.49
C ILE A 394 -31.02 -1.40 -7.94
N THR A 395 -29.85 -1.98 -7.73
CA THR A 395 -29.67 -3.28 -7.07
C THR A 395 -28.69 -3.10 -5.93
N VAL A 396 -29.15 -3.37 -4.71
CA VAL A 396 -28.33 -3.42 -3.50
C VAL A 396 -27.54 -4.71 -3.48
N THR A 397 -26.22 -4.60 -3.35
CA THR A 397 -25.28 -5.71 -3.27
C THR A 397 -24.48 -5.76 -1.97
N GLY A 398 -24.58 -4.71 -1.15
CA GLY A 398 -23.92 -4.57 0.15
C GLY A 398 -24.76 -3.70 1.09
N ALA A 399 -24.96 -4.07 2.36
CA ALA A 399 -25.72 -3.25 3.32
C ALA A 399 -25.31 -3.36 4.80
N THR A 400 -25.74 -4.39 5.54
CA THR A 400 -25.48 -4.46 7.00
C THR A 400 -24.46 -5.51 7.39
N GLU A 401 -24.03 -6.31 6.43
CA GLU A 401 -22.94 -7.29 6.47
C GLU A 401 -21.56 -6.66 6.76
N TYR A 402 -21.31 -6.35 8.02
CA TYR A 402 -20.08 -5.71 8.50
C TYR A 402 -18.77 -6.43 8.13
N TRP A 403 -18.78 -7.76 8.03
CA TRP A 403 -17.56 -8.53 7.75
C TRP A 403 -17.12 -8.50 6.30
N LEU A 404 -18.00 -8.08 5.38
CA LEU A 404 -17.63 -7.90 3.99
C LEU A 404 -16.91 -6.56 3.77
N HIS A 405 -17.22 -5.52 4.56
CA HIS A 405 -16.52 -4.22 4.56
C HIS A 405 -16.76 -3.47 5.88
N LYS A 406 -15.71 -2.87 6.47
CA LYS A 406 -15.77 -2.25 7.82
C LYS A 406 -16.68 -1.01 7.90
N THR A 407 -17.02 -0.41 6.76
CA THR A 407 -17.93 0.75 6.64
C THR A 407 -19.41 0.39 6.78
N HIS A 408 -19.76 -0.89 6.57
CA HIS A 408 -21.12 -1.40 6.71
C HIS A 408 -21.46 -1.76 8.15
N GLY A 409 -22.73 -2.05 8.42
CA GLY A 409 -23.16 -2.53 9.74
C GLY A 409 -24.55 -2.10 10.14
N LEU A 410 -25.05 -2.67 11.23
CA LEU A 410 -26.36 -2.31 11.77
C LEU A 410 -26.44 -0.81 12.13
N GLY A 411 -27.51 -0.15 11.70
CA GLY A 411 -27.75 1.26 11.94
C GLY A 411 -26.88 2.21 11.11
N LYS A 412 -25.97 1.71 10.26
CA LYS A 412 -25.17 2.54 9.36
C LYS A 412 -25.98 2.95 8.13
N ALA A 413 -25.77 4.17 7.68
CA ALA A 413 -26.41 4.72 6.49
C ALA A 413 -25.52 4.51 5.26
N VAL A 414 -25.05 3.28 5.06
CA VAL A 414 -24.06 2.90 4.03
C VAL A 414 -24.58 1.70 3.27
N VAL A 415 -24.47 1.72 1.93
CA VAL A 415 -24.99 0.68 1.03
C VAL A 415 -24.12 0.60 -0.23
N ASP A 416 -23.93 -0.61 -0.75
CA ASP A 416 -23.30 -0.84 -2.05
C ASP A 416 -24.35 -1.13 -3.11
N PHE A 417 -24.23 -0.51 -4.28
CA PHE A 417 -25.03 -0.81 -5.45
C PHE A 417 -24.22 -1.47 -6.56
N SER A 418 -24.85 -2.41 -7.27
CA SER A 418 -24.29 -2.92 -8.51
C SER A 418 -24.10 -1.79 -9.52
N VAL A 419 -23.06 -1.88 -10.35
CA VAL A 419 -22.87 -0.99 -11.49
C VAL A 419 -23.98 -1.22 -12.52
N THR A 420 -24.78 -0.19 -12.78
CA THR A 420 -25.75 -0.18 -13.88
C THR A 420 -25.54 1.05 -14.76
N PRO A 421 -25.75 0.96 -16.09
CA PRO A 421 -25.57 2.10 -17.00
C PRO A 421 -26.34 3.35 -16.57
N GLY A 422 -27.61 3.19 -16.18
CA GLY A 422 -28.46 4.30 -15.78
C GLY A 422 -28.04 4.96 -14.46
N LEU A 423 -27.57 4.17 -13.49
CA LEU A 423 -27.07 4.70 -12.23
C LEU A 423 -25.73 5.43 -12.43
N THR A 424 -24.80 4.83 -13.18
CA THR A 424 -23.51 5.44 -13.53
C THR A 424 -23.71 6.77 -14.24
N LYS A 425 -24.60 6.81 -15.24
CA LYS A 425 -24.95 8.05 -15.96
C LYS A 425 -25.48 9.14 -15.03
N TYR A 426 -26.37 8.78 -14.10
CA TYR A 426 -26.91 9.73 -13.13
C TYR A 426 -25.84 10.28 -12.18
N ILE A 427 -24.99 9.41 -11.64
CA ILE A 427 -23.94 9.78 -10.68
C ILE A 427 -22.93 10.70 -11.37
N MET A 428 -22.38 10.29 -12.51
CA MET A 428 -21.31 11.01 -13.20
C MET A 428 -21.78 12.28 -13.91
N GLY A 429 -23.08 12.43 -14.17
CA GLY A 429 -23.64 13.65 -14.77
C GLY A 429 -23.27 13.90 -16.23
N THR A 430 -22.58 12.95 -16.87
CA THR A 430 -22.15 12.93 -18.27
C THR A 430 -23.00 11.94 -19.09
N GLU A 431 -22.91 11.95 -20.43
CA GLU A 431 -23.51 10.87 -21.26
C GLU A 431 -22.79 9.51 -21.11
N THR A 432 -21.76 9.43 -20.26
CA THR A 432 -20.97 8.22 -20.08
C THR A 432 -21.71 7.21 -19.23
N GLU A 433 -22.03 6.08 -19.83
CA GLU A 433 -22.59 4.89 -19.17
C GLU A 433 -21.49 3.97 -18.62
N THR A 434 -20.23 4.31 -18.87
CA THR A 434 -19.04 3.52 -18.52
C THR A 434 -18.60 3.83 -17.10
N PHE A 435 -18.54 2.78 -16.28
CA PHE A 435 -17.97 2.84 -14.94
C PHE A 435 -16.45 3.08 -15.02
N PRO A 436 -15.87 3.94 -14.17
CA PRO A 436 -14.43 4.17 -14.14
C PRO A 436 -13.70 2.87 -13.75
N ALA A 437 -12.80 2.40 -14.62
CA ALA A 437 -12.19 1.07 -14.55
C ALA A 437 -10.65 1.13 -14.50
N ASP A 438 -10.10 2.21 -13.95
CA ASP A 438 -8.68 2.53 -13.84
C ASP A 438 -8.04 2.10 -12.51
N CYS A 439 -8.71 1.21 -11.76
CA CYS A 439 -8.24 0.69 -10.46
C CYS A 439 -8.11 1.73 -9.35
N GLU A 440 -8.69 2.92 -9.52
CA GLU A 440 -8.76 3.94 -8.49
C GLU A 440 -10.20 4.11 -8.00
N ASP A 441 -10.33 4.48 -6.72
CA ASP A 441 -11.63 4.78 -6.13
C ASP A 441 -12.07 6.18 -6.58
N TYR A 442 -13.17 6.26 -7.33
CA TYR A 442 -13.66 7.54 -7.86
C TYR A 442 -14.82 8.06 -7.01
N ALA A 443 -14.58 9.13 -6.25
CA ALA A 443 -15.62 9.76 -5.44
C ALA A 443 -16.38 10.84 -6.20
N VAL A 444 -17.71 10.82 -6.09
CA VAL A 444 -18.61 11.79 -6.70
C VAL A 444 -19.61 12.28 -5.67
N ASN A 445 -19.64 13.59 -5.42
CA ASN A 445 -20.74 14.19 -4.69
C ASN A 445 -21.87 14.53 -5.66
N LYS A 446 -23.04 13.92 -5.47
CA LYS A 446 -24.22 14.18 -6.29
C LYS A 446 -25.45 14.31 -5.41
N ASP A 447 -26.15 15.43 -5.51
CA ASP A 447 -27.35 15.74 -4.72
C ASP A 447 -27.15 15.61 -3.19
N GLY A 448 -25.94 15.90 -2.70
CA GLY A 448 -25.59 15.76 -1.28
C GLY A 448 -25.31 14.32 -0.81
N LEU A 449 -25.27 13.36 -1.74
CA LEU A 449 -24.84 11.99 -1.52
C LEU A 449 -23.39 11.80 -1.99
N ASN A 450 -22.61 11.03 -1.23
CA ASN A 450 -21.25 10.68 -1.57
C ASN A 450 -21.23 9.28 -2.17
N PHE A 451 -20.92 9.18 -3.47
CA PHE A 451 -20.72 7.93 -4.19
C PHE A 451 -19.22 7.68 -4.31
N ILE A 452 -18.79 6.43 -4.14
CA ILE A 452 -17.41 6.00 -4.38
C ILE A 452 -17.48 4.80 -5.33
N ALA A 453 -16.92 4.94 -6.53
CA ALA A 453 -16.74 3.82 -7.44
C ALA A 453 -15.64 2.92 -6.88
N LYS A 454 -15.96 1.66 -6.58
CA LYS A 454 -14.98 0.65 -6.19
C LYS A 454 -14.71 -0.27 -7.38
N ALA A 455 -13.49 -0.23 -7.91
CA ALA A 455 -13.08 -1.00 -9.08
C ALA A 455 -12.69 -2.46 -8.75
N GLU A 456 -12.70 -3.32 -9.78
CA GLU A 456 -12.30 -4.72 -9.69
C GLU A 456 -10.77 -4.90 -9.58
N ALA A 457 -10.36 -5.97 -8.91
CA ALA A 457 -9.00 -6.47 -8.92
C ALA A 457 -8.63 -7.07 -10.29
N THR A 458 -7.96 -6.31 -11.16
CA THR A 458 -7.22 -6.92 -12.28
C THR A 458 -5.85 -7.42 -11.79
N PRO A 459 -5.12 -8.28 -12.53
CA PRO A 459 -3.75 -8.68 -12.16
C PRO A 459 -2.76 -7.50 -12.00
N ALA A 460 -3.08 -6.32 -12.53
CA ALA A 460 -2.32 -5.07 -12.33
C ALA A 460 -2.67 -4.36 -11.00
N CYS A 461 -3.70 -4.81 -10.30
CA CYS A 461 -4.31 -4.14 -9.15
C CYS A 461 -4.45 -5.17 -8.02
N VAL A 462 -3.38 -5.34 -7.24
CA VAL A 462 -3.19 -6.42 -6.24
C VAL A 462 -3.98 -6.14 -4.94
N LYS A 463 -5.27 -5.87 -5.04
CA LYS A 463 -6.16 -5.82 -3.87
C LYS A 463 -7.33 -6.75 -4.12
N TRP A 464 -7.56 -7.70 -3.21
CA TRP A 464 -8.78 -8.51 -3.22
C TRP A 464 -9.97 -7.57 -3.00
N SER A 465 -10.65 -7.22 -4.09
CA SER A 465 -11.81 -6.34 -4.12
C SER A 465 -12.98 -7.13 -4.71
N PRO A 466 -14.21 -7.00 -4.19
CA PRO A 466 -15.38 -7.59 -4.82
C PRO A 466 -15.60 -7.01 -6.24
N ALA A 467 -16.59 -7.55 -6.95
CA ALA A 467 -16.99 -7.02 -8.25
C ALA A 467 -17.23 -5.50 -8.20
N PRO A 468 -17.06 -4.78 -9.32
CA PRO A 468 -17.27 -3.35 -9.39
C PRO A 468 -18.63 -2.94 -8.81
N HIS A 469 -18.63 -1.94 -7.94
CA HIS A 469 -19.84 -1.44 -7.30
C HIS A 469 -19.71 0.04 -6.93
N TRP A 470 -20.85 0.67 -6.66
CA TRP A 470 -20.94 2.01 -6.09
C TRP A 470 -21.13 1.90 -4.58
N HIS A 471 -20.13 2.30 -3.81
CA HIS A 471 -20.20 2.42 -2.36
C HIS A 471 -20.76 3.80 -1.98
N ILE A 472 -21.81 3.86 -1.16
CA ILE A 472 -22.53 5.11 -0.90
C ILE A 472 -22.76 5.35 0.56
N VAL A 473 -22.47 6.57 0.99
CA VAL A 473 -22.75 7.07 2.34
C VAL A 473 -23.87 8.10 2.28
N PHE A 474 -24.98 7.82 2.98
CA PHE A 474 -26.12 8.72 3.09
C PHE A 474 -25.97 9.59 4.35
N ASN A 475 -25.73 10.89 4.16
CA ASN A 475 -25.63 11.90 5.23
C ASN A 475 -26.98 12.23 5.87
#